data_AF-A0AAW7DM27-F1
#
_entry.id   AF-A0AAW7DM27-F1
#
_cell.length_a   1.000
_cell.length_b   1.000
_cell.length_c   1.000
_cell.angle_alpha   90.00
_cell.angle_beta   90.00
_cell.angle_gamma   90.00
#
_symmetry.space_group_name_H-M   'P 1'
#
loop_
_entity.id
_entity.type
_entity.pdbx_description
1 polymer ?
#
loop_
_entity_poly.entity_id
_entity_poly.type
_entity_poly.pdbx_seq_one_letter_code
_entity_poly.pdbx_strand_id
1 'polypeptide(L)' 'MKIQPGIYQHYKGPLYRVIGAARHSETDEWLVTYQTLYGEFDLWIQPLAPL' A
#
# COMPACT_ATOMS: atom_id res chain seq x y z
N MET A 1 4.94 -1.26 12.93
CA MET A 1 3.81 -0.44 12.45
C MET A 1 2.61 -1.33 12.23
N LYS A 2 1.39 -0.96 12.65
CA LYS A 2 0.18 -1.76 12.39
C LYS A 2 -0.57 -1.15 11.21
N ILE A 3 -0.29 -1.63 9.99
CA ILE A 3 -1.14 -1.37 8.82
C ILE A 3 -2.28 -2.36 8.87
N GLN A 4 -3.53 -1.88 8.81
CA GLN A 4 -4.68 -2.76 8.72
C GLN A 4 -4.91 -3.15 7.26
N PRO A 5 -4.91 -4.45 6.92
CA PRO A 5 -5.29 -4.89 5.58
C PRO A 5 -6.77 -4.62 5.33
N GLY A 6 -7.13 -4.32 4.08
CA GLY A 6 -8.51 -4.00 3.74
C GLY A 6 -8.64 -3.26 2.42
N ILE A 7 -9.88 -2.97 2.03
CA ILE A 7 -10.18 -2.12 0.89
C ILE A 7 -10.30 -0.68 1.37
N TYR A 8 -9.60 0.21 0.66
CA TYR A 8 -9.57 1.63 0.92
C TYR A 8 -9.93 2.40 -0.36
N GLN A 9 -10.41 3.62 -0.19
CA GLN A 9 -10.68 4.52 -1.30
C GLN A 9 -9.61 5.62 -1.35
N HIS A 10 -8.96 5.75 -2.51
CA HIS A 10 -8.03 6.85 -2.74
C HIS A 10 -8.81 8.17 -2.79
N TYR A 11 -8.22 9.27 -2.32
CA TYR A 11 -8.89 10.58 -2.34
C TYR A 11 -9.33 11.03 -3.75
N LYS A 12 -8.67 10.49 -4.79
CA LYS A 12 -9.04 10.71 -6.20
C LYS A 12 -10.22 9.84 -6.67
N GLY A 13 -10.82 9.03 -5.81
CA GLY A 13 -11.96 8.16 -6.12
C GLY A 13 -11.69 6.67 -6.22
N PRO A 14 -10.61 6.16 -6.85
CA PRO A 14 -10.50 4.73 -7.13
C PRO A 14 -10.19 3.91 -5.87
N LEU A 15 -10.66 2.66 -5.86
CA LEU A 15 -10.43 1.71 -4.77
C LEU A 15 -9.08 1.01 -4.91
N TYR A 16 -8.50 0.64 -3.77
CA TYR A 16 -7.32 -0.21 -3.70
C TYR A 16 -7.41 -1.14 -2.48
N ARG A 17 -6.73 -2.28 -2.54
CA ARG A 17 -6.64 -3.23 -1.44
C ARG A 17 -5.27 -3.17 -0.80
N VAL A 18 -5.20 -2.74 0.47
CA VAL A 18 -3.98 -2.85 1.28
C VAL A 18 -3.81 -4.30 1.71
N ILE A 19 -2.64 -4.85 1.43
CA ILE A 19 -2.25 -6.21 1.80
C ILE A 19 -1.55 -6.19 3.17
N GLY A 20 -0.66 -5.23 3.37
CA GLY A 20 0.08 -5.08 4.64
C GLY A 20 1.28 -4.16 4.53
N ALA A 21 2.11 -4.19 5.56
CA ALA A 21 3.41 -3.53 5.57
C ALA A 21 4.52 -4.55 5.26
N ALA A 22 5.53 -4.11 4.51
CA ALA A 22 6.75 -4.86 4.25
C ALA A 22 7.97 -4.02 4.67
N ARG A 23 9.09 -4.69 4.94
CA ARG A 23 10.38 -4.04 5.24
C ARG A 23 11.29 -4.19 4.05
N HIS A 24 11.83 -3.08 3.55
CA HIS A 24 12.80 -3.10 2.46
C HIS A 24 14.13 -3.64 2.97
N SER A 25 14.64 -4.73 2.40
CA SER A 25 15.77 -5.48 2.98
C SER A 25 17.10 -4.72 2.96
N GLU A 26 17.27 -3.77 2.04
CA GLU A 26 18.53 -3.04 1.88
C GLU A 26 18.58 -1.74 2.71
N THR A 27 17.42 -1.13 2.94
CA THR A 27 17.32 0.18 3.62
C THR A 27 16.62 0.11 4.97
N ASP A 28 16.04 -1.04 5.31
CA ASP A 28 15.20 -1.24 6.49
C ASP A 28 13.96 -0.34 6.58
N GLU A 29 13.60 0.33 5.49
CA GLU A 29 12.43 1.20 5.42
C GLU A 29 11.12 0.41 5.41
N TRP A 30 10.09 0.96 6.07
CA TRP A 30 8.75 0.40 6.05
C TRP A 30 7.97 0.89 4.84
N LEU A 31 7.45 -0.06 4.05
CA LEU A 31 6.64 0.18 2.87
C LEU A 31 5.23 -0.38 3.07
N VAL A 32 4.25 0.21 2.40
CA VAL A 32 2.89 -0.35 2.28
C VAL A 32 2.78 -1.08 0.96
N THR A 33 2.36 -2.34 1.01
CA THR A 33 2.02 -3.14 -0.16
C THR A 33 0.51 -3.09 -0.39
N TYR A 34 0.10 -2.74 -1.61
CA TYR A 34 -1.32 -2.65 -1.98
C TYR A 34 -1.54 -3.01 -3.45
N GLN A 35 -2.78 -3.38 -3.79
CA GLN A 35 -3.20 -3.68 -5.15
C GLN A 35 -4.22 -2.65 -5.62
N THR A 36 -4.10 -2.12 -6.84
CA THR A 36 -5.17 -1.30 -7.41
C THR A 36 -6.40 -2.17 -7.69
N LEU A 37 -7.60 -1.62 -7.49
CA LEU A 37 -8.86 -2.29 -7.86
C LEU A 37 -9.49 -1.63 -9.10
N TYR A 38 -8.62 -1.16 -10.00
CA TYR A 38 -8.92 -0.46 -11.24
C TYR A 38 -7.75 -0.62 -12.22
N GLY A 39 -8.00 -0.33 -13.49
CA GLY A 39 -7.01 -0.53 -14.55
C GLY A 39 -6.59 -2.00 -14.62
N GLU A 40 -5.27 -2.23 -14.62
CA GLU A 40 -4.68 -3.57 -14.76
C GLU A 40 -4.58 -4.36 -13.42
N PHE A 41 -5.10 -3.82 -12.32
CA PHE A 41 -5.06 -4.47 -10.99
C PHE A 41 -3.64 -4.78 -10.48
N ASP A 42 -2.68 -3.91 -10.80
CA ASP A 42 -1.28 -4.06 -10.44
C ASP A 42 -1.02 -4.03 -8.93
N LEU A 43 0.10 -4.65 -8.54
CA LEU A 43 0.65 -4.60 -7.20
C LEU A 43 1.66 -3.46 -7.08
N TRP A 44 1.49 -2.63 -6.06
CA TRP A 44 2.32 -1.47 -5.78
C TRP A 44 2.90 -1.53 -4.36
N ILE A 45 4.07 -0.92 -4.21
CA ILE A 45 4.76 -0.70 -2.94
C ILE A 45 5.12 0.78 -2.85
N GLN A 46 4.83 1.41 -1.72
CA GLN A 46 5.13 2.82 -1.50
C GLN A 46 5.70 3.06 -0.10
N PRO A 47 6.57 4.06 0.09
CA PRO A 47 7.00 4.49 1.41
C PRO A 47 5.80 4.81 2.29
N LEU A 48 5.86 4.36 3.53
CA LEU A 48 4.92 4.81 4.53
C LEU A 48 5.32 6.24 4.91
N ALA A 49 4.71 7.23 4.25
CA ALA A 49 5.02 8.63 4.50
C ALA A 49 4.94 8.94 6.00
N PRO A 50 5.84 9.76 6.56
CA PRO A 50 5.64 10.30 7.89
C PRO A 50 4.34 11.12 7.87
N LEU A 51 3.41 10.77 8.75
CA LEU A 51 2.21 11.57 9.02
C LEU A 51 2.60 12.97 9.51
#